data_AF-A0A2E2R1T7-F1
#
_entry.id   AF-A0A2E2R1T7-F1
#
_cell.length_a   1.000
_cell.length_b   1.000
_cell.length_c   1.000
_cell.angle_alpha   90.00
_cell.angle_beta   90.00
_cell.angle_gamma   90.00
#
_symmetry.space_group_name_H-M   'P 1'
#
loop_
_entity.id
_entity.type
_entity.pdbx_description
1 polymer ?
#
loop_
_entity_poly.entity_id
_entity_poly.type
_entity_poly.pdbx_seq_one_letter_code
_entity_poly.pdbx_strand_id
1 'polypeptide(L)'
;MVGISSAGIGSGMDIEGIISSLMAAERIPLTKVSQERTAINTKISIYGIIKNSFADLKAAADKLSSLNNLNPLKATSSDEKIVSASASAAGAKGSYSIEVSQLAKAQSVAAQGVATADTTVGTGSLTITLGSYDSGTNTFTNNPDKTPVTINIGAGQQTLDGIKQAINDSDAGVTASIVNDGAGSRLVLTSKETGAVNGFKLEVTDADGNNTDTTGLSRLAYDPTAAVGAGKNADTLQVAQNANFTINNLPVSKASNTVTDAVAGLTLNLKAQTTSPVNLEVGLDDTALKTTLDGFVTAYNKIRGNLKDQQQKDATLSRETTPSTLERGLRNILREQVAQYGIGLSDIGLSFDKDGVLSLNKTKLDTAVAADPSILEKVFANTATTTDARVKYLGANNMTQEGTFAVNVSTAYDGSNTIAGTINGVAGTGVGNTLTGATGDPSEGLQFSVVQGASGNMGTITFSKGLAERLSDWIGSLTDEGGTLVSRTDGLTSRKSRLDDQEDRLNLRLEQVEKRYRAQFSALDSMLASMQQTSSYLSQQLAALAK
;
A
#
# COMPACT_ATOMS: atom_id res chain seq x y z
N MET A 1 60.63 -6.78 -33.49
CA MET A 1 59.93 -7.93 -34.09
C MET A 1 60.68 -9.17 -33.65
N VAL A 2 60.26 -9.79 -32.55
CA VAL A 2 60.86 -11.02 -32.01
C VAL A 2 60.06 -12.16 -32.62
N GLY A 3 60.72 -13.02 -33.41
CA GLY A 3 60.07 -14.11 -34.12
C GLY A 3 59.40 -15.07 -33.14
N ILE A 4 58.12 -15.36 -33.37
CA ILE A 4 57.40 -16.48 -32.76
C ILE A 4 57.97 -17.74 -33.41
N SER A 5 59.01 -18.32 -32.82
CA SER A 5 59.37 -19.71 -33.09
C SER A 5 58.28 -20.59 -32.50
N SER A 6 57.52 -21.27 -33.36
CA SER A 6 56.55 -22.29 -32.95
C SER A 6 57.25 -23.33 -32.07
N ALA A 7 56.89 -23.35 -30.78
CA ALA A 7 57.35 -24.37 -29.83
C ALA A 7 56.89 -25.76 -30.30
N GLY A 8 57.78 -26.76 -30.24
CA GLY A 8 57.45 -28.16 -30.57
C GLY A 8 57.91 -28.65 -31.95
N ILE A 9 58.38 -27.77 -32.85
CA ILE A 9 58.88 -28.20 -34.18
C ILE A 9 60.32 -28.76 -34.10
N GLY A 10 61.09 -28.44 -33.05
CA GLY A 10 62.50 -28.83 -32.94
C GLY A 10 62.77 -30.25 -32.44
N SER A 11 61.94 -30.79 -31.52
CA SER A 11 62.20 -32.07 -30.84
C SER A 11 61.12 -33.15 -31.01
N GLY A 12 59.93 -32.81 -31.52
CA GLY A 12 58.79 -33.73 -31.67
C GLY A 12 57.99 -34.01 -30.38
N MET A 13 58.19 -33.20 -29.33
CA MET A 13 57.54 -33.37 -28.01
C MET A 13 56.23 -32.57 -27.90
N ASP A 14 55.18 -33.17 -27.33
CA ASP A 14 53.91 -32.49 -27.03
C ASP A 14 54.02 -31.60 -25.78
N ILE A 15 54.67 -30.46 -25.95
CA ILE A 15 54.91 -29.49 -24.88
C ILE A 15 53.60 -28.88 -24.36
N GLU A 16 52.63 -28.61 -25.24
CA GLU A 16 51.34 -28.06 -24.83
C GLU A 16 50.54 -29.07 -23.99
N GLY A 17 50.54 -30.35 -24.35
CA GLY A 17 49.91 -31.41 -23.57
C GLY A 17 50.52 -31.59 -22.18
N ILE A 18 51.86 -31.51 -22.06
CA ILE A 18 52.57 -31.59 -20.77
C ILE A 18 52.26 -30.36 -19.89
N ILE A 19 52.35 -29.15 -20.45
CA ILE A 19 52.04 -27.91 -19.72
C ILE A 19 50.59 -27.93 -19.26
N SER A 20 49.65 -28.34 -20.12
CA SER A 20 48.23 -28.47 -19.76
C SER A 20 48.03 -29.44 -18.59
N SER A 21 48.69 -30.60 -18.60
CA SER A 21 48.61 -31.60 -17.53
C SER A 21 49.17 -31.09 -16.19
N LEU A 22 50.29 -30.37 -16.24
CA LEU A 22 50.88 -29.74 -15.05
C LEU A 22 49.98 -28.62 -14.51
N MET A 23 49.43 -27.80 -15.39
CA MET A 23 48.48 -26.74 -15.02
C MET A 23 47.18 -27.31 -14.44
N ALA A 24 46.71 -28.47 -14.91
CA ALA A 24 45.54 -29.14 -14.35
C ALA A 24 45.77 -29.55 -12.88
N ALA A 25 46.96 -30.07 -12.54
CA ALA A 25 47.32 -30.37 -11.16
C ALA A 25 47.42 -29.10 -10.29
N GLU A 26 48.03 -28.05 -10.82
CA GLU A 26 48.17 -26.75 -10.13
C GLU A 26 46.82 -26.07 -9.89
N ARG A 27 45.78 -26.35 -10.71
CA ARG A 27 44.42 -25.81 -10.56
C ARG A 27 43.59 -26.47 -9.45
N ILE A 28 44.01 -27.61 -8.87
CA ILE A 28 43.23 -28.32 -7.84
C ILE A 28 42.87 -27.44 -6.62
N PRO A 29 43.78 -26.64 -6.04
CA PRO A 29 43.45 -25.75 -4.92
C PRO A 29 42.43 -24.69 -5.29
N LEU A 30 42.52 -24.13 -6.50
CA LEU A 30 41.55 -23.16 -7.03
C LEU A 30 40.15 -23.77 -7.10
N THR A 31 40.05 -24.99 -7.65
CA THR A 31 38.76 -25.70 -7.74
C THR A 31 38.15 -25.93 -6.35
N LYS A 32 38.95 -26.31 -5.34
CA LYS A 32 38.47 -26.50 -3.97
C LYS A 32 37.95 -25.19 -3.37
N VAL A 33 38.68 -24.09 -3.50
CA VAL A 33 38.28 -22.77 -3.01
C VAL A 33 37.00 -22.30 -3.69
N SER A 34 36.90 -22.45 -5.02
CA SER A 34 35.72 -22.05 -5.78
C SER A 34 34.47 -22.89 -5.43
N GLN A 35 34.65 -24.18 -5.16
CA GLN A 35 33.59 -25.05 -4.63
C GLN A 35 33.12 -24.62 -3.24
N GLU A 36 34.04 -24.32 -2.32
CA GLU A 36 33.71 -23.82 -0.99
C GLU A 36 32.98 -22.46 -1.05
N ARG A 37 33.47 -21.54 -1.88
CA ARG A 37 32.85 -20.24 -2.13
C ARG A 37 31.42 -20.40 -2.62
N THR A 38 31.21 -21.29 -3.60
CA THR A 38 29.88 -21.59 -4.14
C THR A 38 28.96 -22.17 -3.07
N ALA A 39 29.46 -23.11 -2.26
CA ALA A 39 28.67 -23.69 -1.17
C ALA A 39 28.26 -22.63 -0.13
N ILE A 40 29.14 -21.69 0.21
CA ILE A 40 28.82 -20.57 1.12
C ILE A 40 27.81 -19.62 0.48
N ASN A 41 27.96 -19.31 -0.80
CA ASN A 41 27.01 -18.46 -1.52
C ASN A 41 25.59 -19.05 -1.50
N THR A 42 25.47 -20.36 -1.71
CA THR A 42 24.18 -21.07 -1.57
C THR A 42 23.61 -20.95 -0.16
N LYS A 43 24.43 -21.06 0.89
CA LYS A 43 23.98 -20.85 2.27
C LYS A 43 23.46 -19.43 2.50
N ILE A 44 24.16 -18.42 2.00
CA ILE A 44 23.74 -17.01 2.07
C ILE A 44 22.37 -16.84 1.41
N SER A 45 22.17 -17.38 0.21
CA SER A 45 20.88 -17.33 -0.49
C SER A 45 19.75 -17.99 0.31
N ILE A 46 20.00 -19.15 0.92
CA ILE A 46 19.00 -19.86 1.75
C ILE A 46 18.65 -19.04 3.00
N TYR A 47 19.65 -18.48 3.69
CA TYR A 47 19.38 -17.59 4.82
C TYR A 47 18.63 -16.31 4.40
N GLY A 48 18.89 -15.79 3.20
CA GLY A 48 18.10 -14.71 2.60
C GLY A 48 16.63 -15.09 2.38
N ILE A 49 16.36 -16.30 1.88
CA ILE A 49 14.98 -16.83 1.73
C ILE A 49 14.30 -16.96 3.10
N ILE A 50 14.99 -17.49 4.11
CA ILE A 50 14.47 -17.60 5.48
C ILE A 50 14.17 -16.23 6.06
N LYS A 51 15.10 -15.27 5.94
CA LYS A 51 14.93 -13.88 6.39
C LYS A 51 13.72 -13.22 5.74
N ASN A 52 13.57 -13.34 4.42
CA ASN A 52 12.42 -12.80 3.70
C ASN A 52 11.11 -13.47 4.12
N SER A 53 11.13 -14.78 4.39
CA SER A 53 9.93 -15.49 4.89
C SER A 53 9.53 -15.03 6.30
N PHE A 54 10.49 -14.66 7.15
CA PHE A 54 10.21 -14.04 8.45
C PHE A 54 9.63 -12.63 8.28
N ALA A 55 10.15 -11.83 7.35
CA ALA A 55 9.59 -10.52 7.03
C ALA A 55 8.15 -10.62 6.52
N ASP A 56 7.86 -11.58 5.63
CA ASP A 56 6.50 -11.87 5.15
C ASP A 56 5.55 -12.24 6.31
N LEU A 57 6.02 -13.09 7.24
CA LEU A 57 5.24 -13.49 8.41
C LEU A 57 5.00 -12.31 9.37
N LYS A 58 6.03 -11.49 9.61
CA LYS A 58 5.90 -10.26 10.39
C LYS A 58 4.86 -9.33 9.77
N ALA A 59 4.93 -9.07 8.47
CA ALA A 59 3.96 -8.23 7.78
C ALA A 59 2.52 -8.78 7.86
N ALA A 60 2.35 -10.11 7.82
CA ALA A 60 1.04 -10.74 8.03
C ALA A 60 0.54 -10.60 9.47
N ALA A 61 1.43 -10.69 10.45
CA ALA A 61 1.12 -10.48 11.87
C ALA A 61 0.78 -9.01 12.17
N ASP A 62 1.53 -8.06 11.62
CA ASP A 62 1.27 -6.62 11.77
C ASP A 62 -0.11 -6.23 11.20
N LYS A 63 -0.55 -6.87 10.11
CA LYS A 63 -1.93 -6.70 9.60
C LYS A 63 -2.96 -7.18 10.63
N LEU A 64 -2.70 -8.29 11.31
CA LEU A 64 -3.59 -8.81 12.36
C LEU A 64 -3.57 -7.94 13.62
N SER A 65 -2.44 -7.35 14.01
CA SER A 65 -2.37 -6.43 15.15
C SER A 65 -3.15 -5.13 14.89
N SER A 66 -3.19 -4.69 13.63
CA SER A 66 -3.94 -3.50 13.21
C SER A 66 -5.46 -3.69 13.13
N LEU A 67 -5.98 -4.92 13.35
CA LEU A 67 -7.42 -5.21 13.28
C LEU A 67 -8.24 -4.39 14.30
N ASN A 68 -7.65 -4.01 15.43
CA ASN A 68 -8.29 -3.17 16.47
C ASN A 68 -8.79 -1.83 15.92
N ASN A 69 -8.10 -1.29 14.92
CA ASN A 69 -8.46 0.00 14.32
C ASN A 69 -9.47 -0.12 13.18
N LEU A 70 -9.83 -1.34 12.77
CA LEU A 70 -10.66 -1.55 11.59
C LEU A 70 -12.05 -2.08 11.89
N ASN A 71 -12.25 -2.96 12.89
CA ASN A 71 -13.55 -3.63 13.16
C ASN A 71 -14.34 -3.79 11.85
N PRO A 72 -13.71 -4.38 10.80
CA PRO A 72 -13.97 -4.01 9.42
C PRO A 72 -15.45 -4.16 9.17
N LEU A 73 -16.13 -3.05 8.89
CA LEU A 73 -17.56 -3.06 8.70
C LEU A 73 -17.85 -3.26 7.22
N LYS A 74 -18.86 -4.08 6.96
CA LYS A 74 -19.44 -4.25 5.63
C LYS A 74 -20.88 -3.82 5.68
N ALA A 75 -21.27 -2.96 4.74
CA ALA A 75 -22.65 -2.66 4.46
C ALA A 75 -23.13 -3.58 3.33
N THR A 76 -24.27 -4.25 3.52
CA THR A 76 -24.88 -5.16 2.55
C THR A 76 -26.29 -4.68 2.24
N SER A 77 -26.55 -4.33 0.98
CA SER A 77 -27.87 -3.88 0.56
C SER A 77 -28.74 -5.06 0.13
N SER A 78 -30.04 -4.99 0.45
CA SER A 78 -31.03 -5.90 -0.12
C SER A 78 -31.27 -5.67 -1.62
N ASP A 79 -30.92 -4.48 -2.15
CA ASP A 79 -30.95 -4.18 -3.59
C ASP A 79 -29.86 -3.16 -4.00
N GLU A 80 -28.69 -3.70 -4.36
CA GLU A 80 -27.51 -2.95 -4.82
C GLU A 80 -27.73 -2.16 -6.13
N LYS A 81 -28.80 -2.45 -6.89
CA LYS A 81 -29.15 -1.71 -8.11
C LYS A 81 -29.86 -0.40 -7.79
N ILE A 82 -30.52 -0.30 -6.63
CA ILE A 82 -31.22 0.90 -6.18
C ILE A 82 -30.36 1.69 -5.20
N VAL A 83 -29.82 1.04 -4.17
CA VAL A 83 -28.92 1.65 -3.18
C VAL A 83 -27.75 0.70 -2.93
N SER A 84 -26.53 1.17 -3.14
CA SER A 84 -25.32 0.48 -2.66
C SER A 84 -24.66 1.28 -1.57
N ALA A 85 -24.02 0.63 -0.60
CA ALA A 85 -23.31 1.33 0.46
C ALA A 85 -21.97 0.70 0.79
N SER A 86 -21.08 1.52 1.35
CA SER A 86 -19.88 1.07 2.02
C SER A 86 -19.87 1.56 3.47
N ALA A 87 -19.18 0.82 4.34
CA ALA A 87 -18.99 1.17 5.74
C ALA A 87 -17.49 1.31 6.04
N SER A 88 -17.17 2.26 6.89
CA SER A 88 -15.84 2.45 7.50
C SER A 88 -15.88 2.05 8.97
N ALA A 89 -14.72 2.04 9.63
CA ALA A 89 -14.62 1.75 11.06
C ALA A 89 -15.41 2.72 11.96
N ALA A 90 -15.78 3.91 11.46
CA ALA A 90 -16.63 4.87 12.17
C ALA A 90 -18.14 4.53 12.10
N GLY A 91 -18.52 3.54 11.29
CA GLY A 91 -19.91 3.11 11.16
C GLY A 91 -20.42 2.41 12.43
N ALA A 92 -21.74 2.46 12.63
CA ALA A 92 -22.41 1.65 13.64
C ALA A 92 -23.01 0.39 13.01
N LYS A 93 -22.80 -0.76 13.67
CA LYS A 93 -23.44 -2.03 13.30
C LYS A 93 -24.96 -1.92 13.45
N GLY A 94 -25.71 -2.55 12.56
CA GLY A 94 -27.17 -2.59 12.60
C GLY A 94 -27.80 -2.48 11.22
N SER A 95 -29.14 -2.48 11.22
CA SER A 95 -29.94 -2.37 10.00
C SER A 95 -30.46 -0.94 9.79
N TYR A 96 -30.45 -0.49 8.54
CA TYR A 96 -30.99 0.79 8.10
C TYR A 96 -32.00 0.57 6.98
N SER A 97 -33.24 1.04 7.17
CA SER A 97 -34.26 1.05 6.13
C SER A 97 -34.14 2.32 5.29
N ILE A 98 -33.87 2.18 4.00
CA ILE A 98 -33.66 3.30 3.07
C ILE A 98 -34.79 3.33 2.03
N GLU A 99 -35.47 4.47 1.91
CA GLU A 99 -36.46 4.72 0.86
C GLU A 99 -36.07 5.94 0.04
N VAL A 100 -35.81 5.76 -1.26
CA VAL A 100 -35.41 6.84 -2.16
C VAL A 100 -36.63 7.34 -2.93
N SER A 101 -37.09 8.54 -2.61
CA SER A 101 -38.23 9.16 -3.28
C SER A 101 -37.81 10.03 -4.46
N GLN A 102 -36.57 10.53 -4.49
CA GLN A 102 -36.05 11.34 -5.59
C GLN A 102 -34.52 11.26 -5.66
N LEU A 103 -33.97 11.19 -6.87
CA LEU A 103 -32.54 11.35 -7.10
C LEU A 103 -32.15 12.81 -7.32
N ALA A 104 -30.93 13.15 -6.90
CA ALA A 104 -30.32 14.41 -7.25
C ALA A 104 -30.09 14.48 -8.77
N LYS A 105 -30.34 15.65 -9.35
CA LYS A 105 -30.06 15.92 -10.77
C LYS A 105 -29.34 17.24 -10.93
N ALA A 106 -28.48 17.31 -11.94
CA ALA A 106 -27.79 18.52 -12.37
C ALA A 106 -28.72 19.33 -13.30
N GLN A 107 -28.64 20.66 -13.21
CA GLN A 107 -29.36 21.53 -14.13
C GLN A 107 -28.78 21.41 -15.55
N SER A 108 -29.64 21.44 -16.57
CA SER A 108 -29.23 21.56 -17.96
C SER A 108 -30.14 22.52 -18.72
N VAL A 109 -29.54 23.42 -19.51
CA VAL A 109 -30.25 24.38 -20.37
C VAL A 109 -29.69 24.33 -21.78
N ALA A 110 -30.54 24.58 -22.77
CA ALA A 110 -30.16 24.65 -24.18
C ALA A 110 -30.44 26.04 -24.73
N ALA A 111 -29.42 26.67 -25.31
CA ALA A 111 -29.59 27.93 -26.01
C ALA A 111 -30.43 27.77 -27.28
N GLN A 112 -30.93 28.89 -27.80
CA GLN A 112 -31.60 28.91 -29.10
C GLN A 112 -30.65 28.47 -30.23
N GLY A 113 -31.18 27.71 -31.19
CA GLY A 113 -30.39 27.08 -32.24
C GLY A 113 -29.84 28.04 -33.30
N VAL A 114 -28.73 27.64 -33.91
CA VAL A 114 -28.12 28.25 -35.09
C VAL A 114 -27.99 27.20 -36.21
N ALA A 115 -27.67 27.63 -37.43
CA ALA A 115 -27.56 26.71 -38.56
C ALA A 115 -26.48 25.62 -38.34
N THR A 116 -25.29 25.99 -37.90
CA THR A 116 -24.13 25.09 -37.69
C THR A 116 -23.29 25.51 -36.49
N ALA A 117 -22.45 24.60 -35.97
CA ALA A 117 -21.55 24.89 -34.84
C ALA A 117 -20.56 26.05 -35.12
N ASP A 118 -20.20 26.26 -36.38
CA ASP A 118 -19.30 27.35 -36.82
C ASP A 118 -20.04 28.68 -37.05
N THR A 119 -21.36 28.72 -36.82
CA THR A 119 -22.12 29.97 -36.93
C THR A 119 -21.59 30.97 -35.90
N THR A 120 -21.22 32.14 -36.39
CA THR A 120 -20.79 33.26 -35.54
C THR A 120 -21.99 33.84 -34.81
N VAL A 121 -21.90 33.90 -33.48
CA VAL A 121 -22.92 34.45 -32.58
C VAL A 121 -22.45 35.70 -31.83
N GLY A 122 -21.23 36.20 -32.09
CA GLY A 122 -20.78 37.51 -31.60
C GLY A 122 -19.75 37.46 -30.48
N THR A 123 -19.46 38.64 -29.92
CA THR A 123 -18.48 38.89 -28.84
C THR A 123 -19.18 39.52 -27.64
N GLY A 124 -18.57 39.44 -26.46
CA GLY A 124 -19.15 40.01 -25.24
C GLY A 124 -18.66 39.29 -24.00
N SER A 125 -19.50 39.21 -22.97
CA SER A 125 -19.18 38.46 -21.75
C SER A 125 -20.34 37.63 -21.24
N LEU A 126 -20.02 36.46 -20.71
CA LEU A 126 -20.93 35.51 -20.07
C LEU A 126 -20.60 35.46 -18.58
N THR A 127 -21.55 35.74 -17.70
CA THR A 127 -21.37 35.57 -16.26
C THR A 127 -22.23 34.43 -15.77
N ILE A 128 -21.58 33.36 -15.30
CA ILE A 128 -22.24 32.18 -14.74
C ILE A 128 -22.23 32.31 -13.22
N THR A 129 -23.41 32.22 -12.62
CA THR A 129 -23.56 32.19 -11.16
C THR A 129 -24.25 30.89 -10.77
N LEU A 130 -23.60 30.08 -9.93
CA LEU A 130 -24.23 28.89 -9.34
C LEU A 130 -25.10 29.26 -8.14
N GLY A 131 -26.18 28.52 -7.93
CA GLY A 131 -27.15 28.77 -6.87
C GLY A 131 -28.43 27.96 -7.00
N SER A 132 -29.35 28.20 -6.08
CA SER A 132 -30.67 27.56 -6.03
C SER A 132 -31.75 28.50 -6.55
N TYR A 133 -32.60 28.01 -7.44
CA TYR A 133 -33.81 28.71 -7.86
C TYR A 133 -35.04 28.12 -7.13
N ASP A 134 -35.79 28.97 -6.45
CA ASP A 134 -37.09 28.64 -5.86
C ASP A 134 -38.21 29.21 -6.74
N SER A 135 -38.97 28.31 -7.37
CA SER A 135 -40.09 28.67 -8.24
C SER A 135 -41.32 29.17 -7.48
N GLY A 136 -41.47 28.85 -6.20
CA GLY A 136 -42.58 29.32 -5.37
C GLY A 136 -42.44 30.79 -5.01
N THR A 137 -41.21 31.26 -4.82
CA THR A 137 -40.88 32.66 -4.48
C THR A 137 -40.27 33.45 -5.64
N ASN A 138 -40.05 32.81 -6.80
CA ASN A 138 -39.35 33.37 -7.97
C ASN A 138 -38.00 34.00 -7.60
N THR A 139 -37.22 33.34 -6.74
CA THR A 139 -35.96 33.86 -6.20
C THR A 139 -34.79 32.96 -6.54
N PHE A 140 -33.67 33.56 -6.97
CA PHE A 140 -32.40 32.87 -7.15
C PHE A 140 -31.45 33.23 -6.00
N THR A 141 -31.01 32.22 -5.23
CA THR A 141 -30.07 32.38 -4.13
C THR A 141 -28.71 31.83 -4.55
N ASN A 142 -27.68 32.68 -4.56
CA ASN A 142 -26.33 32.28 -4.93
C ASN A 142 -25.78 31.19 -3.98
N ASN A 143 -25.00 30.28 -4.55
CA ASN A 143 -24.24 29.30 -3.76
C ASN A 143 -23.10 30.04 -3.03
N PRO A 144 -23.07 30.05 -1.68
CA PRO A 144 -22.06 30.79 -0.92
C PRO A 144 -20.64 30.23 -1.10
N ASP A 145 -20.50 28.97 -1.50
CA ASP A 145 -19.21 28.31 -1.69
C ASP A 145 -18.63 28.52 -3.10
N LYS A 146 -19.34 29.25 -3.98
CA LYS A 146 -18.97 29.47 -5.37
C LYS A 146 -19.04 30.95 -5.74
N THR A 147 -17.94 31.47 -6.28
CA THR A 147 -17.89 32.83 -6.82
C THR A 147 -18.45 32.85 -8.25
N PRO A 148 -19.23 33.87 -8.64
CA PRO A 148 -19.60 34.08 -10.03
C PRO A 148 -18.37 34.15 -10.95
N VAL A 149 -18.45 33.54 -12.13
CA VAL A 149 -17.35 33.51 -13.10
C VAL A 149 -17.77 34.24 -14.37
N THR A 150 -16.99 35.26 -14.75
CA THR A 150 -17.18 36.02 -15.99
C THR A 150 -16.18 35.53 -17.05
N ILE A 151 -16.71 35.19 -18.23
CA ILE A 151 -16.00 34.63 -19.37
C ILE A 151 -16.11 35.64 -20.51
N ASN A 152 -14.99 36.10 -21.02
CA ASN A 152 -14.95 37.07 -22.12
C ASN A 152 -14.86 36.34 -23.47
N ILE A 153 -15.84 36.56 -24.33
CA ILE A 153 -15.88 36.03 -25.70
C ILE A 153 -15.28 37.07 -26.63
N GLY A 154 -13.99 36.88 -26.94
CA GLY A 154 -13.20 37.80 -27.76
C GLY A 154 -13.07 37.39 -29.23
N ALA A 155 -12.16 38.08 -29.92
CA ALA A 155 -11.82 37.75 -31.30
C ALA A 155 -11.31 36.30 -31.42
N GLY A 156 -11.84 35.54 -32.40
CA GLY A 156 -11.51 34.14 -32.62
C GLY A 156 -12.35 33.13 -31.82
N GLN A 157 -13.21 33.60 -30.90
CA GLN A 157 -14.06 32.75 -30.06
C GLN A 157 -15.56 32.88 -30.38
N GLN A 158 -15.92 33.59 -31.45
CA GLN A 158 -17.30 34.03 -31.67
C GLN A 158 -18.25 32.96 -32.21
N THR A 159 -17.78 31.73 -32.42
CA THR A 159 -18.62 30.60 -32.86
C THR A 159 -19.16 29.86 -31.65
N LEU A 160 -20.18 29.01 -31.83
CA LEU A 160 -20.62 28.13 -30.74
C LEU A 160 -19.48 27.23 -30.25
N ASP A 161 -18.61 26.78 -31.15
CA ASP A 161 -17.45 25.97 -30.77
C ASP A 161 -16.45 26.75 -29.92
N GLY A 162 -16.15 28.00 -30.30
CA GLY A 162 -15.30 28.89 -29.52
C GLY A 162 -15.86 29.18 -28.12
N ILE A 163 -17.17 29.43 -28.03
CA ILE A 163 -17.84 29.68 -26.74
C ILE A 163 -17.87 28.42 -25.86
N LYS A 164 -18.14 27.26 -26.46
CA LYS A 164 -18.07 25.97 -25.77
C LYS A 164 -16.68 25.77 -25.15
N GLN A 165 -15.62 26.02 -25.91
CA GLN A 165 -14.24 25.94 -25.41
C GLN A 165 -14.01 26.93 -24.26
N ALA A 166 -14.36 28.21 -24.46
CA ALA A 166 -14.20 29.25 -23.45
C ALA A 166 -14.92 28.92 -22.12
N ILE A 167 -16.13 28.36 -22.18
CA ILE A 167 -16.85 27.92 -20.98
C ILE A 167 -16.15 26.74 -20.30
N ASN A 168 -15.76 25.72 -21.06
CA ASN A 168 -15.11 24.53 -20.49
C ASN A 168 -13.74 24.84 -19.88
N ASP A 169 -13.03 25.85 -20.40
CA ASP A 169 -11.73 26.31 -19.89
C ASP A 169 -11.83 27.25 -18.68
N SER A 170 -13.03 27.79 -18.39
CA SER A 170 -13.23 28.82 -17.36
C SER A 170 -13.38 28.32 -15.91
N ASP A 171 -13.56 27.00 -15.74
CA ASP A 171 -13.97 26.37 -14.48
C ASP A 171 -15.20 27.01 -13.80
N ALA A 172 -16.15 27.53 -14.58
CA ALA A 172 -17.39 28.14 -14.08
C ALA A 172 -18.40 27.16 -13.43
N GLY A 173 -17.99 25.94 -13.10
CA GLY A 173 -18.84 24.92 -12.47
C GLY A 173 -19.91 24.31 -13.38
N VAL A 174 -19.86 24.58 -14.69
CA VAL A 174 -20.69 23.96 -15.72
C VAL A 174 -19.81 23.31 -16.80
N THR A 175 -20.42 22.46 -17.61
CA THR A 175 -19.85 21.95 -18.87
C THR A 175 -20.71 22.42 -20.03
N ALA A 176 -20.07 22.77 -21.14
CA ALA A 176 -20.72 23.15 -22.38
C ALA A 176 -20.49 22.08 -23.46
N SER A 177 -21.55 21.75 -24.19
CA SER A 177 -21.51 20.87 -25.36
C SER A 177 -22.35 21.44 -26.49
N ILE A 178 -22.12 20.98 -27.71
CA ILE A 178 -22.94 21.33 -28.87
C ILE A 178 -23.77 20.11 -29.26
N VAL A 179 -25.08 20.29 -29.33
CA VAL A 179 -26.03 19.27 -29.76
C VAL A 179 -26.64 19.72 -31.08
N ASN A 180 -26.57 18.87 -32.11
CA ASN A 180 -27.36 19.05 -33.32
C ASN A 180 -28.69 18.32 -33.13
N ASP A 181 -29.79 19.07 -33.10
CA ASP A 181 -31.14 18.55 -32.83
C ASP A 181 -31.91 18.16 -34.12
N GLY A 182 -31.24 18.18 -35.28
CA GLY A 182 -31.82 17.95 -36.59
C GLY A 182 -32.39 19.21 -37.26
N ALA A 183 -32.65 20.28 -36.49
CA ALA A 183 -33.05 21.60 -37.01
C ALA A 183 -31.87 22.58 -37.05
N GLY A 184 -30.89 22.40 -36.18
CA GLY A 184 -29.68 23.21 -36.12
C GLY A 184 -28.74 22.76 -34.99
N SER A 185 -27.69 23.54 -34.76
CA SER A 185 -26.76 23.35 -33.65
C SER A 185 -27.15 24.21 -32.45
N ARG A 186 -27.13 23.64 -31.24
CA ARG A 186 -27.43 24.34 -29.98
C ARG A 186 -26.28 24.16 -29.00
N LEU A 187 -25.95 25.22 -28.27
CA LEU A 187 -25.08 25.11 -27.10
C LEU A 187 -25.92 24.63 -25.91
N VAL A 188 -25.50 23.54 -25.29
CA VAL A 188 -26.12 22.97 -24.09
C VAL A 188 -25.16 23.13 -22.93
N LEU A 189 -25.63 23.78 -21.86
CA LEU A 189 -24.87 23.93 -20.62
C LEU A 189 -25.46 23.00 -19.57
N THR A 190 -24.61 22.22 -18.91
CA THR A 190 -24.99 21.33 -17.82
C THR A 190 -24.12 21.60 -16.60
N SER A 191 -24.72 21.73 -15.43
CA SER A 191 -23.96 21.87 -14.18
C SER A 191 -23.05 20.66 -13.98
N LYS A 192 -21.82 20.87 -13.49
CA LYS A 192 -20.88 19.77 -13.20
C LYS A 192 -21.40 18.87 -12.07
N GLU A 193 -22.13 19.46 -11.12
CA GLU A 193 -22.61 18.78 -9.92
C GLU A 193 -24.14 18.72 -9.90
N THR A 194 -24.69 17.69 -9.25
CA THR A 194 -26.13 17.60 -8.99
C THR A 194 -26.54 18.44 -7.78
N GLY A 195 -27.85 18.60 -7.55
CA GLY A 195 -28.37 19.25 -6.35
C GLY A 195 -28.83 20.68 -6.61
N ALA A 196 -29.85 21.10 -5.86
CA ALA A 196 -30.50 22.40 -6.05
C ALA A 196 -29.50 23.58 -5.97
N VAL A 197 -28.53 23.50 -5.05
CA VAL A 197 -27.49 24.53 -4.84
C VAL A 197 -26.50 24.67 -6.00
N ASN A 198 -26.48 23.68 -6.91
CA ASN A 198 -25.66 23.66 -8.11
C ASN A 198 -26.47 23.95 -9.38
N GLY A 199 -27.69 24.48 -9.24
CA GLY A 199 -28.35 25.18 -10.34
C GLY A 199 -27.55 26.42 -10.76
N PHE A 200 -27.91 27.04 -11.88
CA PHE A 200 -27.19 28.22 -12.34
C PHE A 200 -28.10 29.23 -13.05
N LYS A 201 -27.64 30.48 -13.05
CA LYS A 201 -28.04 31.50 -14.02
C LYS A 201 -26.86 31.89 -14.91
N LEU A 202 -27.16 32.30 -16.12
CA LEU A 202 -26.23 32.78 -17.14
C LEU A 202 -26.66 34.17 -17.60
N GLU A 203 -25.93 35.18 -17.15
CA GLU A 203 -26.12 36.57 -17.55
C GLU A 203 -25.20 36.87 -18.75
N VAL A 204 -25.72 37.60 -19.73
CA VAL A 204 -25.00 37.90 -20.97
C VAL A 204 -24.88 39.41 -21.13
N THR A 205 -23.70 39.86 -21.54
CA THR A 205 -23.49 41.19 -22.12
C THR A 205 -23.06 41.00 -23.57
N ASP A 206 -23.91 41.43 -24.50
CA ASP A 206 -23.68 41.34 -25.94
C ASP A 206 -23.06 42.64 -26.46
N ALA A 207 -22.15 42.52 -27.43
CA ALA A 207 -21.44 43.66 -28.01
C ALA A 207 -22.34 44.54 -28.89
N ASP A 208 -23.50 44.04 -29.33
CA ASP A 208 -24.49 44.84 -30.06
C ASP A 208 -25.30 45.78 -29.16
N GLY A 209 -25.14 45.67 -27.83
CA GLY A 209 -25.80 46.50 -26.83
C GLY A 209 -27.20 46.02 -26.42
N ASN A 210 -27.70 44.92 -26.99
CA ASN A 210 -28.98 44.32 -26.61
C ASN A 210 -28.82 42.95 -25.97
N ASN A 211 -28.79 42.93 -24.63
CA ASN A 211 -28.55 41.72 -23.83
C ASN A 211 -29.75 40.76 -23.72
N THR A 212 -30.89 41.10 -24.32
CA THR A 212 -32.17 40.40 -24.05
C THR A 212 -32.80 39.72 -25.25
N ASP A 213 -32.38 40.03 -26.48
CA ASP A 213 -32.95 39.43 -27.67
C ASP A 213 -32.46 37.98 -27.91
N THR A 214 -33.03 37.33 -28.93
CA THR A 214 -32.70 35.96 -29.31
C THR A 214 -31.62 35.88 -30.38
N THR A 215 -30.96 37.00 -30.69
CA THR A 215 -29.81 37.09 -31.59
C THR A 215 -28.50 37.12 -30.79
N GLY A 216 -27.37 37.11 -31.50
CA GLY A 216 -26.06 37.25 -30.87
C GLY A 216 -25.76 36.23 -29.77
N LEU A 217 -25.01 36.66 -28.75
CA LEU A 217 -24.74 35.95 -27.51
C LEU A 217 -25.96 35.93 -26.59
N SER A 218 -26.85 36.92 -26.68
CA SER A 218 -28.06 37.05 -25.86
C SER A 218 -28.97 35.82 -25.91
N ARG A 219 -28.89 35.02 -26.98
CA ARG A 219 -29.53 33.69 -27.09
C ARG A 219 -29.13 32.67 -26.01
N LEU A 220 -27.97 32.86 -25.38
CA LEU A 220 -27.45 32.00 -24.32
C LEU A 220 -28.03 32.39 -22.95
N ALA A 221 -28.60 33.58 -22.81
CA ALA A 221 -29.04 34.12 -21.54
C ALA A 221 -30.05 33.20 -20.84
N TYR A 222 -29.82 32.95 -19.57
CA TYR A 222 -30.69 32.14 -18.72
C TYR A 222 -30.72 32.71 -17.30
N ASP A 223 -31.68 33.57 -17.01
CA ASP A 223 -32.07 33.89 -15.64
C ASP A 223 -33.42 33.24 -15.35
N PRO A 224 -33.49 32.24 -14.44
CA PRO A 224 -34.74 31.56 -14.14
C PRO A 224 -35.80 32.50 -13.55
N THR A 225 -35.40 33.63 -12.95
CA THR A 225 -36.29 34.65 -12.35
C THR A 225 -36.85 35.65 -13.36
N ALA A 226 -36.25 35.76 -14.55
CA ALA A 226 -36.65 36.68 -15.59
C ALA A 226 -37.81 36.16 -16.45
N ALA A 227 -38.49 37.08 -17.14
CA ALA A 227 -39.47 36.73 -18.17
C ALA A 227 -38.78 36.21 -19.44
N VAL A 228 -39.49 35.38 -20.21
CA VAL A 228 -39.01 34.93 -21.53
C VAL A 228 -38.77 36.15 -22.43
N GLY A 229 -37.61 36.20 -23.09
CA GLY A 229 -37.20 37.35 -23.90
C GLY A 229 -36.64 38.55 -23.09
N ALA A 230 -36.45 38.41 -21.78
CA ALA A 230 -35.90 39.45 -20.90
C ALA A 230 -34.67 38.95 -20.11
N GLY A 231 -33.86 38.08 -20.72
CA GLY A 231 -32.73 37.39 -20.07
C GLY A 231 -32.97 35.90 -19.79
N LYS A 232 -34.14 35.37 -20.18
CA LYS A 232 -34.48 33.94 -20.15
C LYS A 232 -34.75 33.43 -21.56
N ASN A 233 -33.67 33.32 -22.34
CA ASN A 233 -33.72 32.96 -23.76
C ASN A 233 -33.39 31.48 -24.01
N ALA A 234 -32.58 30.86 -23.15
CA ALA A 234 -32.31 29.42 -23.19
C ALA A 234 -33.48 28.61 -22.60
N ASP A 235 -33.74 27.44 -23.19
CA ASP A 235 -34.74 26.48 -22.75
C ASP A 235 -34.21 25.63 -21.60
N THR A 236 -35.03 25.37 -20.59
CA THR A 236 -34.67 24.44 -19.50
C THR A 236 -34.90 23.00 -19.95
N LEU A 237 -33.85 22.18 -19.95
CA LEU A 237 -33.96 20.74 -20.23
C LEU A 237 -34.14 19.91 -18.95
N GLN A 238 -33.44 20.29 -17.89
CA GLN A 238 -33.50 19.64 -16.58
C GLN A 238 -33.26 20.67 -15.48
N VAL A 239 -34.11 20.67 -14.46
CA VAL A 239 -33.91 21.50 -13.26
C VAL A 239 -32.91 20.84 -12.30
N ALA A 240 -32.11 21.65 -11.62
CA ALA A 240 -31.31 21.16 -10.49
C ALA A 240 -32.23 20.75 -9.33
N GLN A 241 -31.98 19.60 -8.73
CA GLN A 241 -32.74 19.11 -7.58
C GLN A 241 -31.88 18.22 -6.70
N ASN A 242 -32.20 18.21 -5.40
CA ASN A 242 -31.57 17.32 -4.42
C ASN A 242 -32.12 15.89 -4.52
N ALA A 243 -31.32 14.94 -4.04
CA ALA A 243 -31.81 13.62 -3.67
C ALA A 243 -32.64 13.76 -2.40
N ASN A 244 -33.83 13.15 -2.40
CA ASN A 244 -34.69 13.05 -1.23
C ASN A 244 -34.94 11.58 -0.93
N PHE A 245 -34.70 11.19 0.31
CA PHE A 245 -34.82 9.82 0.77
C PHE A 245 -35.07 9.79 2.27
N THR A 246 -35.38 8.62 2.83
CA THR A 246 -35.47 8.43 4.27
C THR A 246 -34.42 7.43 4.76
N ILE A 247 -33.97 7.61 6.00
CA ILE A 247 -33.20 6.61 6.75
C ILE A 247 -33.99 6.29 8.01
N ASN A 248 -34.51 5.07 8.14
CA ASN A 248 -35.38 4.69 9.26
C ASN A 248 -36.55 5.68 9.44
N ASN A 249 -37.20 6.07 8.33
CA ASN A 249 -38.26 7.09 8.24
C ASN A 249 -37.84 8.54 8.56
N LEU A 250 -36.57 8.82 8.85
CA LEU A 250 -36.06 10.18 8.98
C LEU A 250 -35.82 10.77 7.58
N PRO A 251 -36.50 11.86 7.17
CA PRO A 251 -36.28 12.49 5.88
C PRO A 251 -34.89 13.13 5.79
N VAL A 252 -34.20 12.87 4.68
CA VAL A 252 -32.87 13.39 4.36
C VAL A 252 -32.91 13.99 2.95
N SER A 253 -32.31 15.18 2.80
CA SER A 253 -32.11 15.84 1.50
C SER A 253 -30.63 16.13 1.28
N LYS A 254 -30.08 15.72 0.13
CA LYS A 254 -28.66 15.88 -0.20
C LYS A 254 -28.48 16.35 -1.64
N ALA A 255 -27.45 17.16 -1.88
CA ALA A 255 -27.13 17.66 -3.22
C ALA A 255 -26.61 16.55 -4.16
N SER A 256 -26.05 15.47 -3.62
CA SER A 256 -25.46 14.38 -4.39
C SER A 256 -26.20 13.05 -4.20
N ASN A 257 -26.12 12.19 -5.22
CA ASN A 257 -26.53 10.79 -5.12
C ASN A 257 -25.47 9.91 -4.43
N THR A 258 -24.26 10.42 -4.24
CA THR A 258 -23.24 9.82 -3.37
C THR A 258 -23.22 10.61 -2.06
N VAL A 259 -23.70 10.00 -0.99
CA VAL A 259 -23.93 10.63 0.31
C VAL A 259 -22.97 10.05 1.34
N THR A 260 -22.08 10.87 1.88
CA THR A 260 -21.01 10.44 2.81
C THR A 260 -21.22 10.91 4.24
N ASP A 261 -22.25 11.73 4.49
CA ASP A 261 -22.43 12.53 5.70
C ASP A 261 -23.84 12.42 6.31
N ALA A 262 -24.69 11.52 5.79
CA ALA A 262 -26.02 11.27 6.36
C ALA A 262 -25.96 10.33 7.56
N VAL A 263 -25.04 9.38 7.56
CA VAL A 263 -24.77 8.48 8.69
C VAL A 263 -23.27 8.41 8.86
N ALA A 264 -22.79 8.65 10.08
CA ALA A 264 -21.36 8.61 10.39
C ALA A 264 -20.76 7.26 9.94
N GLY A 265 -19.69 7.34 9.15
CA GLY A 265 -18.96 6.18 8.68
C GLY A 265 -19.61 5.37 7.55
N LEU A 266 -20.76 5.78 7.01
CA LEU A 266 -21.37 5.16 5.83
C LEU A 266 -21.27 6.07 4.60
N THR A 267 -21.02 5.46 3.44
CA THR A 267 -21.22 6.11 2.14
C THR A 267 -22.34 5.42 1.39
N LEU A 268 -23.42 6.13 1.11
CA LEU A 268 -24.57 5.65 0.35
C LEU A 268 -24.46 6.11 -1.10
N ASN A 269 -24.78 5.24 -2.06
CA ASN A 269 -24.88 5.57 -3.47
C ASN A 269 -26.30 5.25 -3.93
N LEU A 270 -27.07 6.30 -4.21
CA LEU A 270 -28.46 6.25 -4.65
C LEU A 270 -28.50 6.17 -6.18
N LYS A 271 -29.08 5.10 -6.72
CA LYS A 271 -29.05 4.80 -8.16
C LYS A 271 -30.43 4.84 -8.81
N ALA A 272 -31.49 4.58 -8.03
CA ALA A 272 -32.86 4.61 -8.50
C ALA A 272 -33.83 4.99 -7.36
N GLN A 273 -35.06 5.33 -7.72
CA GLN A 273 -36.16 5.45 -6.75
C GLN A 273 -36.59 4.07 -6.27
N THR A 274 -36.99 3.98 -5.00
CA THR A 274 -37.51 2.75 -4.40
C THR A 274 -39.01 2.59 -4.64
N THR A 275 -39.46 1.36 -4.89
CA THR A 275 -40.89 0.99 -4.80
C THR A 275 -41.25 0.35 -3.46
N SER A 276 -40.25 -0.19 -2.77
CA SER A 276 -40.29 -0.74 -1.41
C SER A 276 -38.99 -0.38 -0.68
N PRO A 277 -38.97 -0.33 0.66
CA PRO A 277 -37.75 0.00 1.41
C PRO A 277 -36.60 -0.97 1.11
N VAL A 278 -35.40 -0.41 0.91
CA VAL A 278 -34.16 -1.17 0.77
C VAL A 278 -33.55 -1.32 2.16
N ASN A 279 -33.34 -2.56 2.61
CA ASN A 279 -32.71 -2.85 3.88
C ASN A 279 -31.19 -2.90 3.70
N LEU A 280 -30.48 -2.04 4.42
CA LEU A 280 -29.02 -2.03 4.47
C LEU A 280 -28.54 -2.59 5.81
N GLU A 281 -27.86 -3.73 5.77
CA GLU A 281 -27.28 -4.36 6.96
C GLU A 281 -25.80 -3.98 7.09
N VAL A 282 -25.41 -3.38 8.21
CA VAL A 282 -24.02 -3.05 8.54
C VAL A 282 -23.53 -4.02 9.61
N GLY A 283 -22.62 -4.89 9.23
CA GLY A 283 -22.06 -5.93 10.11
C GLY A 283 -20.54 -6.02 10.01
N LEU A 284 -19.96 -7.01 10.68
CA LEU A 284 -18.55 -7.35 10.49
C LEU A 284 -18.31 -7.89 9.08
N ASP A 285 -17.17 -7.53 8.49
CA ASP A 285 -16.65 -8.13 7.27
C ASP A 285 -15.89 -9.41 7.60
N ASP A 286 -16.64 -10.48 7.86
CA ASP A 286 -16.08 -11.81 8.13
C ASP A 286 -15.20 -12.31 6.97
N THR A 287 -15.44 -11.84 5.75
CA THR A 287 -14.64 -12.23 4.58
C THR A 287 -13.25 -11.62 4.67
N ALA A 288 -13.16 -10.31 4.94
CA ALA A 288 -11.88 -9.64 5.13
C ALA A 288 -11.08 -10.24 6.31
N LEU A 289 -11.77 -10.58 7.42
CA LEU A 289 -11.13 -11.25 8.56
C LEU A 289 -10.55 -12.62 8.18
N LYS A 290 -11.34 -13.46 7.50
CA LYS A 290 -10.91 -14.78 7.02
C LYS A 290 -9.74 -14.69 6.04
N THR A 291 -9.77 -13.75 5.10
CA THR A 291 -8.67 -13.53 4.14
C THR A 291 -7.40 -13.10 4.86
N THR A 292 -7.49 -12.25 5.88
CA THR A 292 -6.33 -11.81 6.66
C THR A 292 -5.70 -12.99 7.43
N LEU A 293 -6.53 -13.82 8.08
CA LEU A 293 -6.08 -15.03 8.77
C LEU A 293 -5.50 -16.07 7.80
N ASP A 294 -6.12 -16.31 6.65
CA ASP A 294 -5.60 -17.20 5.61
C ASP A 294 -4.22 -16.72 5.11
N GLY A 295 -4.02 -15.40 4.99
CA GLY A 295 -2.72 -14.79 4.67
C GLY A 295 -1.65 -15.07 5.73
N PHE A 296 -2.00 -14.96 7.01
CA PHE A 296 -1.11 -15.32 8.12
C PHE A 296 -0.76 -16.81 8.13
N VAL A 297 -1.75 -17.69 7.94
CA VAL A 297 -1.56 -19.13 7.83
C VAL A 297 -0.59 -19.47 6.69
N THR A 298 -0.77 -18.81 5.55
CA THR A 298 0.10 -18.99 4.37
C THR A 298 1.53 -18.57 4.66
N ALA A 299 1.74 -17.40 5.25
CA ALA A 299 3.07 -16.90 5.60
C ALA A 299 3.79 -17.81 6.62
N TYR A 300 3.07 -18.27 7.65
CA TYR A 300 3.60 -19.23 8.62
C TYR A 300 3.99 -20.56 7.95
N ASN A 301 3.11 -21.11 7.10
CA ASN A 301 3.37 -22.40 6.45
C ASN A 301 4.53 -22.31 5.46
N LYS A 302 4.71 -21.18 4.78
CA LYS A 302 5.86 -20.91 3.90
C LYS A 302 7.17 -20.98 4.67
N ILE A 303 7.28 -20.26 5.80
CA ILE A 303 8.52 -20.29 6.57
C ILE A 303 8.79 -21.65 7.21
N ARG A 304 7.76 -22.30 7.74
CA ARG A 304 7.86 -23.67 8.26
C ARG A 304 8.38 -24.62 7.17
N GLY A 305 7.84 -24.54 5.96
CA GLY A 305 8.28 -25.33 4.81
C GLY A 305 9.77 -25.11 4.54
N ASN A 306 10.19 -23.86 4.37
CA ASN A 306 11.59 -23.50 4.14
C ASN A 306 12.54 -24.01 5.23
N LEU A 307 12.13 -23.95 6.51
CA LEU A 307 12.93 -24.48 7.62
C LEU A 307 12.96 -26.01 7.64
N LYS A 308 11.85 -26.68 7.32
CA LYS A 308 11.75 -28.14 7.30
C LYS A 308 12.53 -28.75 6.14
N ASP A 309 12.56 -28.08 5.00
CA ASP A 309 13.37 -28.48 3.83
C ASP A 309 14.86 -28.47 4.15
N GLN A 310 15.31 -27.47 4.93
CA GLN A 310 16.71 -27.37 5.36
C GLN A 310 17.12 -28.35 6.46
N GLN A 311 16.16 -29.09 7.03
CA GLN A 311 16.40 -30.15 8.01
C GLN A 311 16.46 -31.55 7.38
N GLN A 312 16.14 -31.67 6.09
CA GLN A 312 16.20 -32.97 5.40
C GLN A 312 17.64 -33.46 5.28
N LYS A 313 17.78 -34.80 5.21
CA LYS A 313 19.05 -35.44 4.90
C LYS A 313 19.58 -34.87 3.58
N ASP A 314 20.84 -34.44 3.58
CA ASP A 314 21.54 -33.85 2.42
C ASP A 314 21.16 -32.41 2.05
N ALA A 315 20.26 -31.74 2.79
CA ALA A 315 20.01 -30.31 2.60
C ALA A 315 21.26 -29.46 2.91
N THR A 316 21.34 -28.27 2.31
CA THR A 316 22.52 -27.39 2.44
C THR A 316 22.82 -27.00 3.90
N LEU A 317 21.78 -26.81 4.72
CA LEU A 317 21.90 -26.50 6.14
C LEU A 317 21.64 -27.72 7.06
N SER A 318 21.62 -28.95 6.54
CA SER A 318 21.33 -30.17 7.31
C SER A 318 22.26 -30.41 8.51
N ARG A 319 23.46 -29.83 8.49
CA ARG A 319 24.44 -29.89 9.58
C ARG A 319 24.39 -28.68 10.52
N GLU A 320 23.46 -27.77 10.32
CA GLU A 320 23.30 -26.56 11.13
C GLU A 320 22.11 -26.70 12.07
N THR A 321 22.26 -26.20 13.30
CA THR A 321 21.18 -26.24 14.31
C THR A 321 20.23 -25.05 14.19
N THR A 322 20.57 -24.05 13.37
CA THR A 322 19.79 -22.82 13.21
C THR A 322 18.37 -23.11 12.73
N PRO A 323 18.12 -23.90 11.66
CA PRO A 323 16.75 -24.14 11.18
C PRO A 323 15.83 -24.74 12.24
N SER A 324 16.29 -25.75 12.98
CA SER A 324 15.50 -26.38 14.05
C SER A 324 15.28 -25.46 15.24
N THR A 325 16.24 -24.59 15.56
CA THR A 325 16.11 -23.61 16.65
C THR A 325 15.09 -22.54 16.31
N LEU A 326 15.10 -22.05 15.08
CA LEU A 326 14.11 -21.12 14.56
C LEU A 326 12.70 -21.73 14.54
N GLU A 327 12.55 -22.97 14.07
CA GLU A 327 11.25 -23.65 14.03
C GLU A 327 10.69 -23.87 15.45
N ARG A 328 11.54 -24.19 16.44
CA ARG A 328 11.12 -24.30 17.85
C ARG A 328 10.72 -22.94 18.41
N GLY A 329 11.51 -21.89 18.18
CA GLY A 329 11.18 -20.54 18.64
C GLY A 329 9.84 -20.05 18.09
N LEU A 330 9.63 -20.22 16.78
CA LEU A 330 8.37 -19.86 16.12
C LEU A 330 7.18 -20.62 16.72
N ARG A 331 7.32 -21.94 16.94
CA ARG A 331 6.26 -22.75 17.55
C ARG A 331 5.98 -22.37 19.00
N ASN A 332 6.99 -21.98 19.77
CA ASN A 332 6.82 -21.60 21.16
C ASN A 332 5.97 -20.33 21.25
N ILE A 333 6.32 -19.30 20.48
CA ILE A 333 5.58 -18.02 20.47
C ILE A 333 4.14 -18.21 20.05
N LEU A 334 3.88 -18.96 18.97
CA LEU A 334 2.51 -19.17 18.49
C LEU A 334 1.66 -20.07 19.40
N ARG A 335 2.27 -20.75 20.38
CA ARG A 335 1.56 -21.52 21.40
C ARG A 335 1.35 -20.73 22.68
N GLU A 336 1.93 -19.55 22.82
CA GLU A 336 1.67 -18.69 23.96
C GLU A 336 0.22 -18.21 23.94
N GLN A 337 -0.40 -18.27 25.11
CA GLN A 337 -1.70 -17.65 25.34
C GLN A 337 -1.50 -16.19 25.72
N VAL A 338 -2.47 -15.35 25.37
CA VAL A 338 -2.53 -13.99 25.89
C VAL A 338 -3.00 -14.07 27.34
N ALA A 339 -2.06 -13.92 28.27
CA ALA A 339 -2.24 -14.21 29.70
C ALA A 339 -3.43 -13.46 30.31
N GLN A 340 -3.69 -12.23 29.87
CA GLN A 340 -4.82 -11.41 30.36
C GLN A 340 -6.19 -12.05 30.12
N TYR A 341 -6.35 -12.80 29.03
CA TYR A 341 -7.62 -13.40 28.64
C TYR A 341 -7.63 -14.93 28.74
N GLY A 342 -6.45 -15.56 28.85
CA GLY A 342 -6.33 -17.02 28.82
C GLY A 342 -6.69 -17.63 27.47
N ILE A 343 -6.65 -16.84 26.39
CA ILE A 343 -7.01 -17.26 25.03
C ILE A 343 -5.76 -17.40 24.16
N GLY A 344 -5.84 -18.23 23.13
CA GLY A 344 -4.81 -18.39 22.12
C GLY A 344 -5.38 -18.73 20.74
N LEU A 345 -4.50 -19.19 19.85
CA LEU A 345 -4.84 -19.50 18.46
C LEU A 345 -5.98 -20.53 18.34
N SER A 346 -6.05 -21.53 19.21
CA SER A 346 -7.07 -22.58 19.16
C SER A 346 -8.49 -22.06 19.37
N ASP A 347 -8.65 -21.00 20.17
CA ASP A 347 -9.95 -20.42 20.51
C ASP A 347 -10.57 -19.68 19.32
N ILE A 348 -9.73 -19.22 18.38
CA ILE A 348 -10.13 -18.59 17.12
C ILE A 348 -10.06 -19.56 15.92
N GLY A 349 -10.00 -20.87 16.20
CA GLY A 349 -10.03 -21.90 15.16
C GLY A 349 -8.71 -22.13 14.42
N LEU A 350 -7.60 -21.56 14.87
CA LEU A 350 -6.26 -21.83 14.35
C LEU A 350 -5.61 -22.99 15.10
N SER A 351 -5.19 -24.02 14.37
CA SER A 351 -4.58 -25.22 14.97
C SER A 351 -3.43 -25.79 14.16
N PHE A 352 -2.50 -26.41 14.88
CA PHE A 352 -1.36 -27.12 14.29
C PHE A 352 -1.64 -28.60 14.14
N ASP A 353 -1.29 -29.19 13.00
CA ASP A 353 -1.26 -30.64 12.84
C ASP A 353 0.00 -31.27 13.47
N LYS A 354 0.11 -32.60 13.39
CA LYS A 354 1.27 -33.38 13.90
C LYS A 354 2.60 -32.97 13.27
N ASP A 355 2.56 -32.42 12.06
CA ASP A 355 3.71 -31.97 11.31
C ASP A 355 4.02 -30.48 11.57
N GLY A 356 3.20 -29.79 12.37
CA GLY A 356 3.30 -28.38 12.69
C GLY A 356 2.73 -27.45 11.63
N VAL A 357 2.00 -27.95 10.62
CA VAL A 357 1.28 -27.12 9.64
C VAL A 357 0.13 -26.42 10.34
N LEU A 358 0.01 -25.11 10.16
CA LEU A 358 -1.08 -24.31 10.70
C LEU A 358 -2.27 -24.36 9.74
N SER A 359 -3.48 -24.48 10.30
CA SER A 359 -4.74 -24.48 9.53
C SER A 359 -5.80 -23.64 10.23
N LEU A 360 -6.73 -23.07 9.46
CA LEU A 360 -7.86 -22.30 9.94
C LEU A 360 -9.16 -23.09 9.80
N ASN A 361 -9.85 -23.33 10.91
CA ASN A 361 -11.21 -23.83 10.94
C ASN A 361 -12.20 -22.66 10.91
N LYS A 362 -12.76 -22.39 9.73
CA LYS A 362 -13.66 -21.24 9.48
C LYS A 362 -14.95 -21.30 10.32
N THR A 363 -15.51 -22.47 10.56
CA THR A 363 -16.72 -22.62 11.40
C THR A 363 -16.45 -22.31 12.87
N LYS A 364 -15.30 -22.73 13.40
CA LYS A 364 -14.89 -22.37 14.76
C LYS A 364 -14.62 -20.88 14.88
N LEU A 365 -13.95 -20.29 13.89
CA LEU A 365 -13.76 -18.85 13.81
C LEU A 365 -15.10 -18.10 13.83
N ASP A 366 -16.05 -18.52 12.99
CA ASP A 366 -17.39 -17.90 12.93
C ASP A 366 -18.11 -17.97 14.28
N THR A 367 -18.02 -19.12 14.97
CA THR A 367 -18.58 -19.30 16.30
C THR A 367 -17.93 -18.39 17.34
N ALA A 368 -16.59 -18.28 17.29
CA ALA A 368 -15.82 -17.47 18.22
C ALA A 368 -16.09 -15.96 18.04
N VAL A 369 -16.12 -15.47 16.80
CA VAL A 369 -16.41 -14.07 16.45
C VAL A 369 -17.85 -13.70 16.81
N ALA A 370 -18.80 -14.62 16.60
CA ALA A 370 -20.19 -14.40 17.00
C ALA A 370 -20.36 -14.30 18.52
N ALA A 371 -19.61 -15.09 19.29
CA ALA A 371 -19.64 -15.07 20.75
C ALA A 371 -18.92 -13.83 21.33
N ASP A 372 -17.79 -13.46 20.74
CA ASP A 372 -17.01 -12.28 21.14
C ASP A 372 -16.40 -11.61 19.89
N PRO A 373 -17.02 -10.53 19.39
CA PRO A 373 -16.52 -9.76 18.25
C PRO A 373 -15.09 -9.20 18.42
N SER A 374 -14.60 -9.10 19.66
CA SER A 374 -13.25 -8.61 19.99
C SER A 374 -12.22 -9.73 20.14
N ILE A 375 -12.57 -11.00 19.92
CA ILE A 375 -11.68 -12.12 20.22
C ILE A 375 -10.38 -12.10 19.39
N LEU A 376 -10.42 -11.67 18.13
CA LEU A 376 -9.21 -11.55 17.31
C LEU A 376 -8.28 -10.44 17.83
N GLU A 377 -8.85 -9.31 18.27
CA GLU A 377 -8.12 -8.22 18.92
C GLU A 377 -7.40 -8.73 20.16
N LYS A 378 -8.13 -9.44 21.02
CA LYS A 378 -7.58 -10.01 22.25
C LYS A 378 -6.47 -11.04 22.01
N VAL A 379 -6.47 -11.74 20.88
CA VAL A 379 -5.42 -12.72 20.52
C VAL A 379 -4.21 -12.03 19.88
N PHE A 380 -4.43 -11.20 18.86
CA PHE A 380 -3.33 -10.72 18.02
C PHE A 380 -2.81 -9.34 18.40
N ALA A 381 -3.66 -8.45 18.90
CA ALA A 381 -3.31 -7.05 19.06
C ALA A 381 -2.96 -6.69 20.50
N ASN A 382 -2.30 -5.54 20.65
CA ASN A 382 -1.97 -4.98 21.95
C ASN A 382 -3.24 -4.45 22.62
N THR A 383 -3.51 -4.93 23.82
CA THR A 383 -4.74 -4.63 24.55
C THR A 383 -4.42 -3.98 25.88
N ALA A 384 -5.36 -3.19 26.38
CA ALA A 384 -5.28 -2.65 27.72
C ALA A 384 -6.66 -2.59 28.37
N THR A 385 -6.73 -2.92 29.65
CA THR A 385 -7.93 -2.73 30.48
C THR A 385 -7.70 -1.60 31.46
N THR A 386 -8.69 -0.72 31.62
CA THR A 386 -8.66 0.38 32.57
C THR A 386 -9.59 0.09 33.74
N THR A 387 -9.19 0.45 34.96
CA THR A 387 -10.07 0.34 36.14
C THR A 387 -10.96 1.57 36.35
N ASP A 388 -10.72 2.64 35.58
CA ASP A 388 -11.48 3.89 35.62
C ASP A 388 -12.05 4.20 34.24
N ALA A 389 -13.37 4.40 34.16
CA ALA A 389 -14.09 4.68 32.93
C ALA A 389 -13.73 6.05 32.31
N ARG A 390 -13.07 6.93 33.05
CA ARG A 390 -12.59 8.23 32.56
C ARG A 390 -11.34 8.09 31.68
N VAL A 391 -10.66 6.94 31.73
CA VAL A 391 -9.45 6.64 30.95
C VAL A 391 -9.79 5.71 29.80
N LYS A 392 -9.39 6.11 28.59
CA LYS A 392 -9.55 5.29 27.38
C LYS A 392 -8.18 5.00 26.77
N TYR A 393 -7.84 3.72 26.64
CA TYR A 393 -6.64 3.29 25.91
C TYR A 393 -6.72 3.73 24.44
N LEU A 394 -5.61 4.26 23.92
CA LEU A 394 -5.50 4.71 22.53
C LEU A 394 -4.49 3.88 21.74
N GLY A 395 -3.46 3.35 22.39
CA GLY A 395 -2.43 2.58 21.72
C GLY A 395 -1.18 2.39 22.58
N ALA A 396 -0.27 1.60 22.04
CA ALA A 396 1.05 1.35 22.60
C ALA A 396 2.02 1.12 21.42
N ASN A 397 3.31 1.20 21.69
CA ASN A 397 4.34 0.83 20.71
C ASN A 397 5.11 -0.41 21.19
N ASN A 398 6.10 -0.84 20.41
CA ASN A 398 6.94 -1.99 20.71
C ASN A 398 7.79 -1.84 21.99
N MET A 399 8.05 -0.60 22.44
CA MET A 399 8.80 -0.30 23.66
C MET A 399 7.96 -0.46 24.93
N THR A 400 6.63 -0.41 24.81
CA THR A 400 5.73 -0.58 25.96
C THR A 400 5.86 -2.00 26.52
N GLN A 401 6.19 -2.11 27.80
CA GLN A 401 6.29 -3.40 28.50
C GLN A 401 4.92 -3.83 29.04
N GLU A 402 4.68 -5.13 29.07
CA GLU A 402 3.48 -5.68 29.73
C GLU A 402 3.51 -5.36 31.23
N GLY A 403 2.36 -4.96 31.78
CA GLY A 403 2.31 -4.55 33.17
C GLY A 403 1.03 -3.85 33.56
N THR A 404 0.90 -3.58 34.85
CA THR A 404 -0.16 -2.73 35.39
C THR A 404 0.44 -1.41 35.85
N PHE A 405 -0.04 -0.31 35.26
CA PHE A 405 0.48 1.02 35.46
C PHE A 405 -0.56 1.90 36.15
N ALA A 406 -0.20 2.49 37.30
CA ALA A 406 -1.06 3.46 37.96
C ALA A 406 -1.10 4.78 37.17
N VAL A 407 -2.28 5.37 37.02
CA VAL A 407 -2.46 6.62 36.27
C VAL A 407 -2.93 7.73 37.21
N ASN A 408 -2.25 8.87 37.12
CA ASN A 408 -2.66 10.09 37.81
C ASN A 408 -2.68 11.26 36.83
N VAL A 409 -3.71 12.08 36.88
CA VAL A 409 -3.82 13.31 36.08
C VAL A 409 -3.71 14.49 37.02
N SER A 410 -2.62 15.25 36.92
CA SER A 410 -2.35 16.41 37.77
C SER A 410 -3.01 17.68 37.23
N THR A 411 -3.16 17.80 35.91
CA THR A 411 -3.86 18.92 35.26
C THR A 411 -4.91 18.37 34.30
N ALA A 412 -6.18 18.67 34.57
CA ALA A 412 -7.31 18.24 33.74
C ALA A 412 -7.34 18.96 32.39
N TYR A 413 -7.86 18.28 31.35
CA TYR A 413 -8.16 18.90 30.06
C TYR A 413 -9.41 19.76 30.16
N ASP A 414 -9.34 21.03 29.79
CA ASP A 414 -10.49 21.95 29.76
C ASP A 414 -11.07 22.20 28.36
N GLY A 415 -10.47 21.61 27.31
CA GLY A 415 -10.84 21.85 25.91
C GLY A 415 -9.87 22.78 25.17
N SER A 416 -8.96 23.43 25.88
CA SER A 416 -8.01 24.41 25.32
C SER A 416 -6.56 24.20 25.78
N ASN A 417 -6.36 23.57 26.94
CA ASN A 417 -5.04 23.27 27.49
C ASN A 417 -4.50 21.88 27.07
N THR A 418 -3.33 21.51 27.56
CA THR A 418 -2.79 20.15 27.43
C THR A 418 -2.76 19.49 28.80
N ILE A 419 -3.14 18.22 28.88
CA ILE A 419 -3.11 17.49 30.15
C ILE A 419 -1.70 17.29 30.66
N ALA A 420 -1.58 17.17 31.98
CA ALA A 420 -0.37 16.72 32.64
C ALA A 420 -0.72 15.61 33.63
N GLY A 421 0.18 14.64 33.78
CA GLY A 421 -0.05 13.48 34.63
C GLY A 421 1.17 12.57 34.70
N THR A 422 1.01 11.49 35.45
CA THR A 422 2.04 10.45 35.59
C THR A 422 1.48 9.09 35.21
N ILE A 423 2.32 8.26 34.59
CA ILE A 423 2.09 6.83 34.41
C ILE A 423 3.11 6.11 35.27
N ASN A 424 2.62 5.26 36.18
CA ASN A 424 3.42 4.55 37.17
C ASN A 424 4.34 5.47 38.00
N GLY A 425 3.86 6.69 38.30
CA GLY A 425 4.62 7.70 39.05
C GLY A 425 5.64 8.49 38.22
N VAL A 426 5.86 8.15 36.95
CA VAL A 426 6.74 8.88 36.02
C VAL A 426 5.92 9.86 35.20
N ALA A 427 6.36 11.11 35.08
CA ALA A 427 5.67 12.14 34.32
C ALA A 427 5.60 11.77 32.82
N GLY A 428 4.39 11.73 32.27
CA GLY A 428 4.16 11.45 30.85
C GLY A 428 4.17 12.71 29.99
N THR A 429 4.20 12.52 28.67
CA THR A 429 4.07 13.60 27.68
C THR A 429 2.60 13.81 27.32
N GLY A 430 2.06 14.99 27.59
CA GLY A 430 0.69 15.36 27.24
C GLY A 430 0.60 16.01 25.86
N VAL A 431 -0.47 15.70 25.12
CA VAL A 431 -0.90 16.44 23.91
C VAL A 431 -2.44 16.49 23.91
N GLY A 432 -3.02 17.69 24.04
CA GLY A 432 -4.48 17.82 24.17
C GLY A 432 -5.00 17.03 25.38
N ASN A 433 -5.92 16.08 25.16
CA ASN A 433 -6.42 15.18 26.19
C ASN A 433 -5.73 13.81 26.26
N THR A 434 -4.60 13.64 25.57
CA THR A 434 -3.84 12.39 25.50
C THR A 434 -2.56 12.47 26.34
N LEU A 435 -2.29 11.42 27.12
CA LEU A 435 -1.04 11.27 27.86
C LEU A 435 -0.30 10.06 27.31
N THR A 436 0.99 10.24 27.05
CA THR A 436 1.90 9.20 26.56
C THR A 436 2.97 8.90 27.61
N GLY A 437 3.27 7.62 27.84
CA GLY A 437 4.33 7.22 28.76
C GLY A 437 5.72 7.69 28.33
N ALA A 438 6.57 7.93 29.33
CA ALA A 438 7.88 8.54 29.13
C ALA A 438 8.88 7.59 28.45
N THR A 439 9.80 8.15 27.67
CA THR A 439 10.93 7.39 27.09
C THR A 439 11.81 6.81 28.19
N GLY A 440 12.19 5.53 28.05
CA GLY A 440 13.00 4.77 28.98
C GLY A 440 12.25 4.17 30.16
N ASP A 441 10.94 4.42 30.30
CA ASP A 441 10.08 3.80 31.31
C ASP A 441 9.36 2.56 30.74
N PRO A 442 8.99 1.55 31.55
CA PRO A 442 8.16 0.44 31.09
C PRO A 442 6.83 0.85 30.42
N SER A 443 6.32 2.06 30.68
CA SER A 443 5.16 2.62 30.00
C SER A 443 5.48 3.36 28.69
N GLU A 444 6.72 3.38 28.21
CA GLU A 444 7.12 4.11 27.01
C GLU A 444 6.19 3.81 25.84
N GLY A 445 5.61 4.87 25.26
CA GLY A 445 4.70 4.75 24.12
C GLY A 445 3.27 4.32 24.44
N LEU A 446 2.96 3.97 25.70
CA LEU A 446 1.58 3.72 26.13
C LEU A 446 0.79 5.03 26.09
N GLN A 447 -0.32 5.04 25.35
CA GLN A 447 -1.17 6.20 25.15
C GLN A 447 -2.59 5.96 25.68
N PHE A 448 -3.12 6.95 26.38
CA PHE A 448 -4.54 7.00 26.74
C PHE A 448 -5.07 8.42 26.65
N SER A 449 -6.37 8.55 26.41
CA SER A 449 -7.10 9.79 26.61
C SER A 449 -7.85 9.79 27.93
N VAL A 450 -8.09 10.99 28.43
CA VAL A 450 -8.95 11.23 29.59
C VAL A 450 -10.16 12.06 29.16
N VAL A 451 -11.30 11.79 29.79
CA VAL A 451 -12.51 12.61 29.61
C VAL A 451 -12.22 14.05 30.10
N GLN A 452 -12.81 15.03 29.41
CA GLN A 452 -12.67 16.45 29.77
C GLN A 452 -13.02 16.69 31.25
N GLY A 453 -12.20 17.47 31.95
CA GLY A 453 -12.35 17.78 33.37
C GLY A 453 -11.85 16.69 34.34
N ALA A 454 -11.37 15.54 33.88
CA ALA A 454 -10.84 14.50 34.77
C ALA A 454 -9.48 14.90 35.38
N SER A 455 -9.37 14.84 36.71
CA SER A 455 -8.12 15.02 37.48
C SER A 455 -8.05 14.10 38.70
N GLY A 456 -6.85 13.91 39.22
CA GLY A 456 -6.54 13.08 40.39
C GLY A 456 -6.17 11.65 40.01
N ASN A 457 -6.40 10.72 40.94
CA ASN A 457 -6.17 9.30 40.72
C ASN A 457 -7.17 8.76 39.67
N MET A 458 -6.64 8.14 38.62
CA MET A 458 -7.39 7.53 37.51
C MET A 458 -7.29 6.00 37.51
N GLY A 459 -6.93 5.41 38.65
CA GLY A 459 -6.81 3.97 38.77
C GLY A 459 -5.59 3.42 38.03
N THR A 460 -5.78 2.32 37.32
CA THR A 460 -4.70 1.54 36.70
C THR A 460 -5.06 1.13 35.28
N ILE A 461 -4.03 1.04 34.44
CA ILE A 461 -4.09 0.42 33.11
C ILE A 461 -3.29 -0.87 33.17
N THR A 462 -3.91 -1.99 32.84
CA THR A 462 -3.22 -3.27 32.65
C THR A 462 -3.03 -3.51 31.17
N PHE A 463 -1.80 -3.37 30.69
CA PHE A 463 -1.39 -3.56 29.30
C PHE A 463 -0.90 -4.99 29.06
N SER A 464 -1.27 -5.55 27.91
CA SER A 464 -0.82 -6.86 27.45
C SER A 464 -0.52 -6.84 25.96
N LYS A 465 0.61 -7.46 25.59
CA LYS A 465 1.05 -7.63 24.21
C LYS A 465 0.29 -8.78 23.56
N GLY A 466 -0.28 -8.48 22.40
CA GLY A 466 -0.90 -9.50 21.56
C GLY A 466 0.13 -10.41 20.91
N LEU A 467 -0.33 -11.53 20.37
CA LEU A 467 0.54 -12.51 19.72
C LEU A 467 1.32 -11.92 18.53
N ALA A 468 0.74 -10.97 17.80
CA ALA A 468 1.42 -10.36 16.66
C ALA A 468 2.61 -9.50 17.09
N GLU A 469 2.49 -8.75 18.18
CA GLU A 469 3.61 -7.97 18.74
C GLU A 469 4.71 -8.90 19.27
N ARG A 470 4.34 -9.94 20.03
CA ARG A 470 5.30 -10.95 20.52
C ARG A 470 6.06 -11.62 19.38
N LEU A 471 5.35 -11.96 18.30
CA LEU A 471 5.94 -12.53 17.11
C LEU A 471 6.83 -11.52 16.38
N SER A 472 6.40 -10.27 16.27
CA SER A 472 7.17 -9.17 15.69
C SER A 472 8.48 -8.94 16.44
N ASP A 473 8.43 -8.83 17.77
CA ASP A 473 9.59 -8.63 18.64
C ASP A 473 10.61 -9.77 18.48
N TRP A 474 10.12 -11.01 18.49
CA TRP A 474 11.00 -12.15 18.29
C TRP A 474 11.59 -12.19 16.89
N ILE A 475 10.81 -11.92 15.85
CA ILE A 475 11.33 -11.84 14.47
C ILE A 475 12.40 -10.74 14.39
N GLY A 476 12.15 -9.56 14.97
CA GLY A 476 13.12 -8.47 15.07
C GLY A 476 14.43 -8.92 15.70
N SER A 477 14.38 -9.66 16.81
CA SER A 477 15.58 -10.23 17.46
C SER A 477 16.42 -11.17 16.56
N LEU A 478 15.83 -11.69 15.49
CA LEU A 478 16.52 -12.51 14.49
C LEU A 478 17.01 -11.66 13.31
N THR A 479 16.19 -10.74 12.82
CA THR A 479 16.34 -10.10 11.50
C THR A 479 16.89 -8.69 11.52
N ASP A 480 16.86 -8.02 12.67
CA ASP A 480 17.35 -6.66 12.87
C ASP A 480 18.88 -6.66 13.03
N GLU A 481 19.48 -5.47 13.06
CA GLU A 481 20.92 -5.31 13.22
C GLU A 481 21.42 -5.98 14.51
N GLY A 482 22.49 -6.79 14.40
CA GLY A 482 22.98 -7.60 15.51
C GLY A 482 22.16 -8.88 15.80
N GLY A 483 21.02 -9.07 15.13
CA GLY A 483 20.19 -10.27 15.25
C GLY A 483 20.92 -11.54 14.81
N THR A 484 20.43 -12.70 15.26
CA THR A 484 21.12 -13.98 15.03
C THR A 484 21.20 -14.38 13.56
N LEU A 485 20.18 -14.10 12.74
CA LEU A 485 20.21 -14.39 11.30
C LEU A 485 21.12 -13.42 10.54
N VAL A 486 21.11 -12.14 10.93
CA VAL A 486 21.99 -11.12 10.37
C VAL A 486 23.44 -11.48 10.66
N SER A 487 23.79 -11.69 11.93
CA SER A 487 25.13 -12.09 12.35
C SER A 487 25.63 -13.37 11.64
N ARG A 488 24.75 -14.36 11.44
CA ARG A 488 25.09 -15.58 10.70
C ARG A 488 25.37 -15.30 9.22
N THR A 489 24.54 -14.47 8.60
CA THR A 489 24.70 -14.07 7.19
C THR A 489 25.97 -13.26 6.99
N ASP A 490 26.26 -12.31 7.88
CA ASP A 490 27.47 -11.47 7.82
C ASP A 490 28.75 -12.29 8.00
N GLY A 491 28.72 -13.28 8.90
CA GLY A 491 29.83 -14.23 9.06
C GLY A 491 30.10 -15.06 7.80
N LEU A 492 29.03 -15.50 7.12
CA LEU A 492 29.12 -16.22 5.84
C LEU A 492 29.62 -15.31 4.71
N THR A 493 29.10 -14.09 4.61
CA THR A 493 29.53 -13.07 3.63
C THR A 493 31.00 -12.73 3.81
N SER A 494 31.46 -12.56 5.05
CA SER A 494 32.87 -12.33 5.37
C SER A 494 33.75 -13.53 4.97
N ARG A 495 33.28 -14.76 5.17
CA ARG A 495 34.00 -15.96 4.73
C ARG A 495 34.05 -16.05 3.20
N LYS A 496 32.94 -15.74 2.52
CA LYS A 496 32.89 -15.69 1.06
C LYS A 496 33.92 -14.70 0.51
N SER A 497 33.97 -13.47 1.06
CA SER A 497 34.94 -12.45 0.65
C SER A 497 36.39 -12.93 0.80
N ARG A 498 36.74 -13.59 1.92
CA ARG A 498 38.10 -14.16 2.07
C ARG A 498 38.43 -15.24 1.05
N LEU A 499 37.44 -16.03 0.63
CA LEU A 499 37.61 -17.05 -0.41
C LEU A 499 37.70 -16.43 -1.80
N ASP A 500 36.95 -15.36 -2.07
CA ASP A 500 37.07 -14.56 -3.30
C ASP A 500 38.53 -14.04 -3.42
N ASP A 501 39.08 -13.42 -2.36
CA ASP A 501 40.47 -12.95 -2.35
C ASP A 501 41.49 -14.10 -2.55
N GLN A 502 41.18 -15.29 -2.05
CA GLN A 502 42.04 -16.47 -2.21
C GLN A 502 41.99 -17.01 -3.64
N GLU A 503 40.81 -17.02 -4.26
CA GLU A 503 40.60 -17.38 -5.66
C GLU A 503 41.39 -16.43 -6.58
N ASP A 504 41.34 -15.12 -6.32
CA ASP A 504 42.12 -14.12 -7.07
C ASP A 504 43.64 -14.33 -6.94
N ARG A 505 44.13 -14.58 -5.72
CA ARG A 505 45.56 -14.87 -5.49
C ARG A 505 46.00 -16.16 -6.19
N LEU A 506 45.17 -17.20 -6.17
CA LEU A 506 45.47 -18.47 -6.84
C LEU A 506 45.46 -18.32 -8.35
N ASN A 507 44.52 -17.56 -8.93
CA ASN A 507 44.49 -17.25 -10.35
C ASN A 507 45.77 -16.52 -10.80
N LEU A 508 46.18 -15.47 -10.08
CA LEU A 508 47.42 -14.75 -10.40
C LEU A 508 48.66 -15.66 -10.33
N ARG A 509 48.71 -16.55 -9.32
CA ARG A 509 49.80 -17.52 -9.19
C ARG A 509 49.81 -18.51 -10.35
N LEU A 510 48.65 -19.00 -10.79
CA LEU A 510 48.54 -19.93 -11.92
C LEU A 510 49.05 -19.30 -13.21
N GLU A 511 48.76 -18.03 -13.48
CA GLU A 511 49.31 -17.32 -14.64
C GLU A 511 50.85 -17.26 -14.62
N GLN A 512 51.44 -16.99 -13.44
CA GLN A 512 52.89 -16.95 -13.28
C GLN A 512 53.51 -18.34 -13.44
N VAL A 513 52.87 -19.37 -12.89
CA VAL A 513 53.31 -20.77 -13.00
C VAL A 513 53.26 -21.23 -14.46
N GLU A 514 52.20 -20.88 -15.20
CA GLU A 514 52.09 -21.20 -16.63
C GLU A 514 53.21 -20.54 -17.43
N LYS A 515 53.45 -19.23 -17.22
CA LYS A 515 54.55 -18.51 -17.85
C LYS A 515 55.90 -19.18 -17.59
N ARG A 516 56.13 -19.61 -16.34
CA ARG A 516 57.35 -20.32 -15.95
C ARG A 516 57.47 -21.68 -16.64
N TYR A 517 56.41 -22.49 -16.65
CA TYR A 517 56.41 -23.78 -17.35
C TYR A 517 56.66 -23.58 -18.85
N ARG A 518 55.97 -22.65 -19.51
CA ARG A 518 56.21 -22.30 -20.92
C ARG A 518 57.67 -21.94 -21.17
N ALA A 519 58.27 -21.06 -20.36
CA ALA A 519 59.68 -20.69 -20.51
C ALA A 519 60.64 -21.88 -20.31
N GLN A 520 60.40 -22.72 -19.31
CA GLN A 520 61.23 -23.90 -19.02
C GLN A 520 61.16 -24.94 -20.15
N PHE A 521 59.95 -25.25 -20.65
CA PHE A 521 59.79 -26.21 -21.73
C PHE A 521 60.28 -25.67 -23.08
N SER A 522 60.15 -24.37 -23.37
CA SER A 522 60.77 -23.78 -24.57
C SER A 522 62.31 -23.82 -24.52
N ALA A 523 62.91 -23.60 -23.34
CA ALA A 523 64.35 -23.73 -23.17
C ALA A 523 64.82 -25.18 -23.32
N LEU A 524 64.06 -26.14 -22.77
CA LEU A 524 64.32 -27.58 -22.94
C LEU A 524 64.22 -28.01 -24.40
N ASP A 525 63.20 -27.56 -25.14
CA ASP A 525 63.04 -27.82 -26.58
C ASP A 525 64.25 -27.31 -27.38
N SER A 526 64.71 -26.09 -27.07
CA SER A 526 65.89 -25.49 -27.69
C SER A 526 67.17 -26.28 -27.38
N MET A 527 67.35 -26.71 -26.14
CA MET A 527 68.48 -27.54 -25.72
C MET A 527 68.46 -28.90 -26.43
N LEU A 528 67.31 -29.56 -26.49
CA LEU A 528 67.14 -30.84 -27.18
C LEU A 528 67.39 -30.73 -28.69
N ALA A 529 66.89 -29.67 -29.33
CA ALA A 529 67.19 -29.38 -30.73
C ALA A 529 68.69 -29.18 -30.96
N SER A 530 69.38 -28.42 -30.08
CA SER A 530 70.84 -28.25 -30.16
C SER A 530 71.62 -29.55 -29.95
N MET A 531 71.15 -30.41 -29.05
CA MET A 531 71.73 -31.73 -28.82
C MET A 531 71.51 -32.67 -30.01
N GLN A 532 70.33 -32.65 -30.64
CA GLN A 532 70.05 -33.41 -31.86
C GLN A 532 70.91 -32.94 -33.03
N GLN A 533 71.10 -31.62 -33.16
CA GLN A 533 72.01 -31.05 -34.17
C GLN A 533 73.47 -31.44 -33.91
N THR A 534 73.92 -31.38 -32.66
CA THR A 534 75.27 -31.81 -32.26
C THR A 534 75.47 -33.31 -32.49
N SER A 535 74.47 -34.13 -32.16
CA SER A 535 74.48 -35.57 -32.43
C SER A 535 74.56 -35.84 -33.94
N SER A 536 73.76 -35.15 -34.75
CA SER A 536 73.78 -35.29 -36.20
C SER A 536 75.14 -34.89 -36.79
N TYR A 537 75.74 -33.82 -36.28
CA TYR A 537 77.09 -33.38 -36.65
C TYR A 537 78.16 -34.41 -36.26
N LEU A 538 78.13 -34.92 -35.02
CA LEU A 538 79.06 -35.96 -34.56
C LEU A 538 78.91 -37.26 -35.36
N SER A 539 77.67 -37.67 -35.67
CA SER A 539 77.41 -38.83 -36.52
C SER A 539 77.97 -38.62 -37.93
N GLN A 540 77.86 -37.42 -38.50
CA GLN A 540 78.46 -37.10 -39.81
C GLN A 540 80.00 -37.10 -39.75
N GLN A 541 80.61 -36.56 -38.69
CA GLN A 541 82.06 -36.57 -38.50
C GLN A 541 82.61 -38.00 -38.31
N LEU A 542 81.92 -38.84 -37.54
CA LEU A 542 82.26 -40.25 -37.36
C LEU A 542 82.12 -41.04 -38.67
N ALA A 543 81.07 -40.78 -39.46
CA ALA A 543 80.90 -41.39 -40.78
C ALA A 543 81.99 -40.94 -41.77
N ALA A 544 82.51 -39.72 -41.65
CA ALA A 544 83.62 -39.22 -42.45
C ALA A 544 84.99 -39.81 -42.05
N LEU A 545 85.16 -40.17 -40.77
CA LEU A 545 86.35 -40.87 -40.25
C LEU A 545 86.39 -42.37 -40.59
N ALA A 546 85.26 -42.95 -40.99
CA ALA A 546 85.13 -44.37 -41.36
C ALA A 546 85.50 -44.67 -42.83
N LYS A 547 86.24 -43.78 -43.50
CA LYS A 547 86.76 -43.96 -44.87
C LYS A 547 88.27 -44.05 -44.93
#